data_AF-A0A2U9TCX8-F1
#
_entry.id   AF-A0A2U9TCX8-F1
#
_cell.length_a   1.000
_cell.length_b   1.000
_cell.length_c   1.000
_cell.angle_alpha   90.00
_cell.angle_beta   90.00
_cell.angle_gamma   90.00
#
_symmetry.space_group_name_H-M   'P 1'
#
loop_
_entity.id
_entity.type
_entity.pdbx_description
1 polymer ?
#
loop_
_entity_poly.entity_id
_entity_poly.type
_entity_poly.pdbx_seq_one_letter_code
_entity_poly.pdbx_strand_id
1 'polypeptide(L)'
;MAVAGIVAVGGLAGIPTLAATPLPDGTAVSTATPVDHDDRAAEAVAMTAVAPVSSVSLDALPAPLAELLSRLPEADAMRLRRHAVRWQAWSPPQRAAFAERVAGWDALDADTRGGRREAWHAWQALPEPQRERLGEMARGFAQRPEAERAELRKRFAALPQEQRRGWLLGPALGADYPRLHPLLAQLPAEQQAPLLDVLHSMSAAQRRQLGVLVQRTPPQARDALRRELIATPGERLQQWLWERLER
;
A
#
# COMPACT_ATOMS: atom_id res chain seq x y z
N MET A 1 -6.57 3.88 -34.86
CA MET A 1 -6.81 5.06 -35.71
C MET A 1 -7.87 5.91 -35.01
N ALA A 2 -7.59 7.21 -34.81
CA ALA A 2 -8.39 8.26 -34.16
C ALA A 2 -8.63 8.09 -32.63
N VAL A 3 -7.87 8.72 -31.73
CA VAL A 3 -7.73 10.16 -31.38
C VAL A 3 -8.96 10.70 -30.64
N ALA A 4 -8.80 10.93 -29.33
CA ALA A 4 -9.52 11.95 -28.59
C ALA A 4 -8.60 12.46 -27.46
N GLY A 5 -7.97 13.61 -27.70
CA GLY A 5 -7.27 14.39 -26.69
C GLY A 5 -8.22 15.35 -25.98
N ILE A 6 -7.96 15.61 -24.71
CA ILE A 6 -8.49 16.74 -23.93
C ILE A 6 -7.27 17.30 -23.19
N VAL A 7 -6.57 18.25 -23.80
CA VAL A 7 -6.64 19.70 -23.56
C VAL A 7 -6.24 20.08 -22.13
N ALA A 8 -5.04 20.64 -22.05
CA ALA A 8 -4.53 21.43 -20.95
C ALA A 8 -5.27 22.77 -20.84
N VAL A 9 -5.58 23.19 -19.62
CA VAL A 9 -5.85 24.60 -19.28
C VAL A 9 -4.92 24.97 -18.13
N GLY A 10 -4.00 25.88 -18.42
CA GLY A 10 -3.23 26.59 -17.41
C GLY A 10 -4.03 27.76 -16.84
N GLY A 11 -3.79 28.06 -15.57
CA GLY A 11 -4.37 29.21 -14.88
C GLY A 11 -3.92 29.27 -13.43
N LEU A 12 -2.77 29.93 -13.20
CA LEU A 12 -2.30 30.36 -11.89
C LEU A 12 -3.26 31.39 -11.28
N ALA A 13 -3.83 31.13 -10.10
CA ALA A 13 -4.03 32.09 -9.01
C ALA A 13 -4.84 31.46 -7.86
N GLY A 14 -4.34 31.61 -6.63
CA GLY A 14 -5.12 31.39 -5.40
C GLY A 14 -4.90 30.04 -4.74
N ILE A 15 -3.86 29.94 -3.90
CA ILE A 15 -3.75 28.88 -2.89
C ILE A 15 -4.69 29.26 -1.73
N PRO A 16 -5.77 28.52 -1.44
CA PRO A 16 -6.37 28.64 -0.13
C PRO A 16 -5.54 27.80 0.84
N THR A 17 -4.93 28.48 1.81
CA THR A 17 -4.42 27.88 3.05
C THR A 17 -5.55 27.09 3.70
N LEU A 18 -5.52 25.76 3.57
CA LEU A 18 -6.43 24.87 4.28
C LEU A 18 -5.95 24.74 5.73
N ALA A 19 -6.58 25.56 6.58
CA ALA A 19 -6.54 25.44 8.02
C ALA A 19 -6.94 24.02 8.43
N ALA A 20 -6.09 23.40 9.25
CA ALA A 20 -6.37 22.16 9.94
C ALA A 20 -7.66 22.33 10.76
N THR A 21 -8.73 21.66 10.35
CA THR A 21 -9.93 21.52 11.17
C THR A 21 -9.65 20.47 12.24
N PRO A 22 -9.78 20.79 13.54
CA PRO A 22 -9.56 19.82 14.61
C PRO A 22 -10.68 18.79 14.63
N LEU A 23 -10.32 17.52 14.85
CA LEU A 23 -11.27 16.45 15.18
C LEU A 23 -12.02 16.82 16.48
N PRO A 24 -13.31 16.50 16.61
CA PRO A 24 -14.01 16.65 17.89
C PRO A 24 -13.49 15.64 18.92
N ASP A 25 -13.20 16.16 20.11
CA ASP A 25 -12.95 15.40 21.33
C ASP A 25 -14.11 14.44 21.62
N GLY A 26 -13.79 13.15 21.65
CA GLY A 26 -14.67 12.09 22.10
C GLY A 26 -13.99 11.30 23.21
N THR A 27 -14.04 11.84 24.42
CA THR A 27 -13.78 11.08 25.64
C THR A 27 -14.90 10.06 25.84
N ALA A 28 -14.65 8.81 25.47
CA ALA A 28 -15.28 7.66 26.12
C ALA A 28 -14.39 6.42 25.93
N VAL A 29 -13.85 5.99 27.06
CA VAL A 29 -13.19 4.71 27.35
C VAL A 29 -13.77 3.55 26.54
N SER A 30 -12.92 2.87 25.75
CA SER A 30 -13.11 1.44 25.51
C SER A 30 -11.79 0.79 25.12
N THR A 31 -11.36 -0.15 25.95
CA THR A 31 -10.18 -0.99 25.81
C THR A 31 -10.28 -1.82 24.53
N ALA A 32 -9.64 -1.39 23.46
CA ALA A 32 -9.40 -2.22 22.29
C ALA A 32 -8.15 -3.08 22.54
N THR A 33 -8.38 -4.32 22.98
CA THR A 33 -7.40 -5.40 22.94
C THR A 33 -6.95 -5.66 21.49
N PRO A 34 -5.66 -5.92 21.25
CA PRO A 34 -5.19 -6.38 19.95
C PRO A 34 -5.64 -7.84 19.74
N VAL A 35 -6.23 -8.13 18.58
CA VAL A 35 -6.62 -9.49 18.19
C VAL A 35 -5.36 -10.29 17.87
N ASP A 36 -4.93 -11.09 18.84
CA ASP A 36 -3.91 -12.13 18.70
C ASP A 36 -4.53 -13.39 18.08
N HIS A 37 -3.73 -14.07 17.26
CA HIS A 37 -4.07 -15.36 16.64
C HIS A 37 -3.44 -16.47 17.48
N ASP A 38 -4.20 -17.10 18.39
CA ASP A 38 -4.06 -18.54 18.63
C ASP A 38 -5.18 -19.11 19.52
N ASP A 39 -5.62 -20.31 19.17
CA ASP A 39 -6.54 -21.16 19.90
C ASP A 39 -5.91 -21.64 21.23
N ARG A 40 -6.67 -21.67 22.33
CA ARG A 40 -7.02 -22.89 23.12
C ARG A 40 -7.54 -22.63 24.55
N ALA A 41 -8.65 -23.32 24.82
CA ALA A 41 -9.06 -24.00 26.07
C ALA A 41 -9.91 -23.28 27.16
N ALA A 42 -11.03 -23.97 27.45
CA ALA A 42 -11.88 -24.05 28.66
C ALA A 42 -12.76 -22.83 29.05
N GLU A 43 -14.04 -22.80 28.68
CA GLU A 43 -15.25 -23.42 29.30
C GLU A 43 -15.80 -22.72 30.57
N ALA A 44 -16.98 -22.08 30.42
CA ALA A 44 -18.09 -22.14 31.38
C ALA A 44 -19.40 -21.65 30.73
N VAL A 45 -20.24 -22.63 30.39
CA VAL A 45 -21.67 -22.69 30.07
C VAL A 45 -22.53 -21.42 30.35
N ALA A 46 -23.16 -20.91 29.29
CA ALA A 46 -24.52 -20.36 29.33
C ALA A 46 -25.27 -20.84 28.09
N MET A 47 -26.24 -21.74 28.31
CA MET A 47 -27.08 -22.35 27.29
C MET A 47 -28.10 -21.34 26.79
N THR A 48 -27.68 -20.48 25.85
CA THR A 48 -28.58 -19.66 25.04
C THR A 48 -28.92 -20.46 23.79
N ALA A 49 -30.22 -20.62 23.51
CA ALA A 49 -30.72 -21.35 22.36
C ALA A 49 -30.01 -20.91 21.07
N VAL A 50 -29.16 -21.81 20.54
CA VAL A 50 -28.56 -21.66 19.22
C VAL A 50 -29.69 -21.91 18.23
N ALA A 51 -30.30 -20.82 17.74
CA ALA A 51 -31.07 -20.88 16.51
C ALA A 51 -30.18 -21.50 15.43
N PRO A 52 -30.70 -22.38 14.57
CA PRO A 52 -29.87 -23.04 13.56
C PRO A 52 -29.20 -21.96 12.72
N VAL A 53 -27.88 -21.87 12.84
CA VAL A 53 -27.06 -21.06 11.95
C VAL A 53 -27.24 -21.71 10.59
N SER A 54 -28.20 -21.19 9.82
CA SER A 54 -28.48 -21.70 8.49
C SER A 54 -27.18 -21.59 7.71
N SER A 55 -26.64 -22.73 7.30
CA SER A 55 -25.54 -22.79 6.35
C SER A 55 -26.00 -22.04 5.10
N VAL A 56 -25.54 -20.80 4.94
CA VAL A 56 -25.91 -20.02 3.77
C VAL A 56 -25.24 -20.67 2.58
N SER A 57 -26.05 -21.25 1.70
CA SER A 57 -25.61 -21.69 0.38
C SER A 57 -25.28 -20.45 -0.45
N LEU A 58 -24.15 -20.47 -1.15
CA LEU A 58 -23.77 -19.44 -2.13
C LEU A 58 -24.80 -19.31 -3.27
N ASP A 59 -25.79 -20.21 -3.34
CA ASP A 59 -26.94 -20.16 -4.23
C ASP A 59 -27.98 -19.08 -3.87
N ALA A 60 -27.87 -18.46 -2.68
CA ALA A 60 -28.77 -17.38 -2.25
C ALA A 60 -28.19 -15.97 -2.55
N LEU A 61 -27.36 -15.84 -3.59
CA LEU A 61 -26.92 -14.52 -4.06
C LEU A 61 -28.06 -13.84 -4.82
N PRO A 62 -28.32 -12.54 -4.61
CA PRO A 62 -29.28 -11.80 -5.41
C PRO A 62 -28.98 -11.98 -6.91
N ALA A 63 -30.01 -12.21 -7.73
CA ALA A 63 -29.88 -12.42 -9.17
C ALA A 63 -28.89 -11.45 -9.90
N PRO A 64 -28.91 -10.12 -9.64
CA PRO A 64 -27.95 -9.21 -10.29
C PRO A 64 -26.47 -9.49 -9.90
N LEU A 65 -26.23 -9.98 -8.68
CA LEU A 65 -24.89 -10.36 -8.23
C LEU A 65 -24.44 -11.69 -8.86
N ALA A 66 -25.35 -12.65 -9.03
CA ALA A 66 -25.05 -13.91 -9.71
C ALA A 66 -24.67 -13.68 -11.19
N GLU A 67 -25.39 -12.80 -11.89
CA GLU A 67 -25.07 -12.39 -13.26
C GLU A 67 -23.71 -11.68 -13.34
N LEU A 68 -23.42 -10.75 -12.41
CA LEU A 68 -22.12 -10.10 -12.33
C LEU A 68 -20.98 -11.11 -12.14
N LEU A 69 -21.14 -12.08 -11.22
CA LEU A 69 -20.11 -13.08 -10.95
C LEU A 69 -19.82 -13.96 -12.17
N SER A 70 -20.83 -14.26 -13.01
CA SER A 70 -20.64 -15.03 -14.24
C SER A 70 -19.80 -14.33 -15.31
N ARG A 71 -19.67 -13.00 -15.21
CA ARG A 71 -18.91 -12.16 -16.15
C ARG A 71 -17.50 -11.82 -15.67
N LEU A 72 -17.17 -12.14 -14.41
CA LEU A 72 -15.88 -11.83 -13.81
C LEU A 72 -14.88 -12.97 -14.00
N PRO A 73 -13.57 -12.67 -14.06
CA PRO A 73 -12.54 -13.69 -13.94
C PRO A 73 -12.74 -14.52 -12.66
N GLU A 74 -12.49 -15.83 -12.71
CA GLU A 74 -12.79 -16.74 -11.60
C GLU A 74 -12.12 -16.30 -10.29
N ALA A 75 -10.89 -15.79 -10.35
CA ALA A 75 -10.18 -15.28 -9.18
C ALA A 75 -10.94 -14.15 -8.46
N ASP A 76 -11.59 -13.27 -9.21
CA ASP A 76 -12.36 -12.15 -8.68
C ASP A 76 -13.74 -12.59 -8.19
N ALA A 77 -14.38 -13.50 -8.92
CA ALA A 77 -15.61 -14.14 -8.47
C ALA A 77 -15.42 -14.85 -7.13
N MET A 78 -14.35 -15.64 -6.97
CA MET A 78 -14.00 -16.27 -5.69
C MET A 78 -13.71 -15.24 -4.58
N ARG A 79 -13.06 -14.12 -4.90
CA ARG A 79 -12.82 -13.04 -3.93
C ARG A 79 -14.14 -12.48 -3.42
N LEU A 80 -15.07 -12.14 -4.32
CA LEU A 80 -16.38 -11.62 -3.96
C LEU A 80 -17.22 -12.62 -3.16
N ARG A 81 -17.21 -13.90 -3.53
CA ARG A 81 -17.86 -14.97 -2.76
C ARG A 81 -17.32 -15.04 -1.33
N ARG A 82 -16.00 -14.99 -1.13
CA ARG A 82 -15.38 -14.94 0.21
C ARG A 82 -15.81 -13.71 1.01
N HIS A 83 -15.90 -12.54 0.37
CA HIS A 83 -16.41 -11.33 1.02
C HIS A 83 -17.88 -11.45 1.41
N ALA A 84 -18.72 -12.05 0.56
CA ALA A 84 -20.13 -12.29 0.84
C ALA A 84 -20.34 -13.22 2.05
N VAL A 85 -19.60 -14.34 2.12
CA VAL A 85 -19.63 -15.24 3.28
C VAL A 85 -19.23 -14.50 4.56
N ARG A 86 -18.16 -13.69 4.51
CA ARG A 86 -17.72 -12.88 5.65
C ARG A 86 -18.78 -11.86 6.09
N TRP A 87 -19.43 -11.20 5.14
CA TRP A 87 -20.49 -10.22 5.43
C TRP A 87 -21.70 -10.86 6.12
N GLN A 88 -22.07 -12.07 5.70
CA GLN A 88 -23.18 -12.82 6.30
C GLN A 88 -22.86 -13.27 7.73
N ALA A 89 -21.59 -13.60 8.01
CA ALA A 89 -21.13 -13.94 9.36
C ALA A 89 -21.08 -12.73 10.32
N TRP A 90 -21.21 -11.50 9.82
CA TRP A 90 -21.17 -10.31 10.68
C TRP A 90 -22.45 -10.12 11.50
N SER A 91 -22.30 -9.67 12.73
CA SER A 91 -23.41 -9.20 13.57
C SER A 91 -23.97 -7.86 13.06
N PRO A 92 -25.20 -7.47 13.44
CA PRO A 92 -25.74 -6.16 13.06
C PRO A 92 -24.83 -4.97 13.44
N PRO A 93 -24.20 -4.92 14.64
CA PRO A 93 -23.22 -3.88 14.96
C PRO A 93 -21.99 -3.88 14.03
N GLN A 94 -21.48 -5.05 13.64
CA GLN A 94 -20.34 -5.15 12.72
C GLN A 94 -20.69 -4.63 11.31
N ARG A 95 -21.92 -4.92 10.83
CA ARG A 95 -22.43 -4.38 9.57
C ARG A 95 -22.63 -2.86 9.63
N ALA A 96 -23.16 -2.33 10.73
CA ALA A 96 -23.31 -0.88 10.95
C ALA A 96 -21.95 -0.18 10.92
N ALA A 97 -20.97 -0.68 11.68
CA ALA A 97 -19.61 -0.13 11.69
C ALA A 97 -18.93 -0.19 10.31
N PHE A 98 -19.22 -1.21 9.49
CA PHE A 98 -18.75 -1.23 8.10
C PHE A 98 -19.45 -0.19 7.23
N ALA A 99 -20.77 -0.04 7.34
CA ALA A 99 -21.51 0.97 6.59
C ALA A 99 -21.00 2.39 6.89
N GLU A 100 -20.66 2.69 8.15
CA GLU A 100 -20.02 3.95 8.53
C GLU A 100 -18.66 4.15 7.85
N ARG A 101 -17.83 3.10 7.79
CA ARG A 101 -16.54 3.17 7.08
C ARG A 101 -16.71 3.39 5.58
N VAL A 102 -17.73 2.79 4.97
CA VAL A 102 -18.05 3.00 3.54
C VAL A 102 -18.54 4.43 3.31
N ALA A 103 -19.46 4.94 4.12
CA ALA A 103 -19.91 6.32 4.04
C ALA A 103 -18.74 7.31 4.22
N GLY A 104 -17.85 7.04 5.18
CA GLY A 104 -16.64 7.82 5.39
C GLY A 104 -15.66 7.74 4.22
N TRP A 105 -15.60 6.63 3.49
CA TRP A 105 -14.81 6.49 2.26
C TRP A 105 -15.43 7.24 1.08
N ASP A 106 -16.74 7.13 0.90
CA ASP A 106 -17.47 7.76 -0.19
C ASP A 106 -17.49 9.29 -0.07
N ALA A 107 -17.46 9.81 1.17
CA ALA A 107 -17.34 11.23 1.47
C ALA A 107 -15.96 11.83 1.15
N LEU A 108 -14.92 11.03 0.92
CA LEU A 108 -13.59 11.53 0.54
C LEU A 108 -13.59 12.07 -0.88
N ASP A 109 -12.78 13.10 -1.13
CA ASP A 109 -12.55 13.60 -2.48
C ASP A 109 -11.80 12.57 -3.36
N ALA A 110 -11.82 12.81 -4.68
CA ALA A 110 -11.24 11.89 -5.65
C ALA A 110 -9.73 11.68 -5.46
N ASP A 111 -8.98 12.73 -5.12
CA ASP A 111 -7.53 12.69 -4.96
C ASP A 111 -7.16 11.90 -3.71
N THR A 112 -7.86 12.12 -2.60
CA THR A 112 -7.68 11.36 -1.36
C THR A 112 -7.97 9.88 -1.57
N ARG A 113 -9.05 9.53 -2.28
CA ARG A 113 -9.35 8.12 -2.62
C ARG A 113 -8.29 7.53 -3.56
N GLY A 114 -7.82 8.30 -4.52
CA GLY A 114 -6.74 7.94 -5.43
C GLY A 114 -5.46 7.58 -4.69
N GLY A 115 -4.98 8.47 -3.82
CA GLY A 115 -3.79 8.25 -3.01
C GLY A 115 -3.90 7.06 -2.05
N ARG A 116 -5.07 6.84 -1.44
CA ARG A 116 -5.30 5.66 -0.59
C ARG A 116 -5.28 4.35 -1.38
N ARG A 117 -5.83 4.34 -2.60
CA ARG A 117 -5.75 3.17 -3.50
C ARG A 117 -4.32 2.91 -3.96
N GLU A 118 -3.58 3.94 -4.33
CA GLU A 118 -2.17 3.83 -4.69
C GLU A 118 -1.35 3.25 -3.53
N ALA A 119 -1.52 3.77 -2.31
CA ALA A 119 -0.86 3.25 -1.12
C ALA A 119 -1.22 1.80 -0.83
N TRP A 120 -2.49 1.40 -1.05
CA TRP A 120 -2.92 0.02 -0.91
C TRP A 120 -2.24 -0.91 -1.93
N HIS A 121 -2.20 -0.52 -3.20
CA HIS A 121 -1.51 -1.28 -4.25
C HIS A 121 -0.01 -1.38 -3.98
N ALA A 122 0.61 -0.28 -3.54
CA ALA A 122 2.01 -0.25 -3.15
C ALA A 122 2.29 -1.22 -1.99
N TRP A 123 1.47 -1.21 -0.93
CA TRP A 123 1.60 -2.15 0.18
C TRP A 123 1.46 -3.62 -0.24
N GLN A 124 0.50 -3.93 -1.13
CA GLN A 124 0.32 -5.28 -1.69
C GLN A 124 1.52 -5.74 -2.53
N ALA A 125 2.21 -4.81 -3.20
CA ALA A 125 3.38 -5.11 -4.02
C ALA A 125 4.67 -5.32 -3.20
N LEU A 126 4.69 -4.96 -1.90
CA LEU A 126 5.87 -5.17 -1.06
C LEU A 126 6.11 -6.66 -0.79
N PRO A 127 7.37 -7.12 -0.68
CA PRO A 127 7.68 -8.46 -0.19
C PRO A 127 7.10 -8.72 1.22
N GLU A 128 6.69 -9.96 1.51
CA GLU A 128 6.07 -10.32 2.80
C GLU A 128 6.88 -9.87 4.03
N PRO A 129 8.20 -10.10 4.10
CA PRO A 129 8.99 -9.67 5.26
C PRO A 129 8.97 -8.15 5.47
N GLN A 130 8.78 -7.38 4.39
CA GLN A 130 8.61 -5.94 4.51
C GLN A 130 7.21 -5.59 5.01
N ARG A 131 6.15 -6.24 4.51
CA ARG A 131 4.79 -5.99 5.00
C ARG A 131 4.66 -6.25 6.50
N GLU A 132 5.24 -7.34 6.99
CA GLU A 132 5.30 -7.66 8.42
C GLU A 132 6.00 -6.55 9.22
N ARG A 133 7.19 -6.14 8.77
CA ARG A 133 7.95 -5.04 9.38
C ARG A 133 7.17 -3.72 9.37
N LEU A 134 6.49 -3.37 8.27
CA LEU A 134 5.61 -2.19 8.25
C LEU A 134 4.47 -2.32 9.26
N GLY A 135 3.89 -3.52 9.41
CA GLY A 135 2.85 -3.79 10.40
C GLY A 135 3.33 -3.57 11.83
N GLU A 136 4.53 -4.03 12.17
CA GLU A 136 5.18 -3.74 13.46
C GLU A 136 5.41 -2.24 13.66
N MET A 137 5.98 -1.55 12.66
CA MET A 137 6.21 -0.11 12.71
C MET A 137 4.91 0.68 12.86
N ALA A 138 3.83 0.25 12.19
CA ALA A 138 2.52 0.87 12.29
C ALA A 138 1.92 0.71 13.69
N ARG A 139 2.04 -0.47 14.31
CA ARG A 139 1.63 -0.69 15.71
C ARG A 139 2.43 0.17 16.67
N GLY A 140 3.75 0.23 16.51
CA GLY A 140 4.62 1.09 17.32
C GLY A 140 4.30 2.58 17.15
N PHE A 141 4.01 3.03 15.92
CA PHE A 141 3.57 4.39 15.65
C PHE A 141 2.21 4.70 16.30
N ALA A 142 1.27 3.76 16.29
CA ALA A 142 -0.06 3.94 16.89
C ALA A 142 -0.01 4.13 18.41
N GLN A 143 0.99 3.53 19.08
CA GLN A 143 1.20 3.63 20.54
C GLN A 143 1.84 4.96 20.98
N ARG A 144 2.35 5.78 20.05
CA ARG A 144 2.98 7.07 20.38
C ARG A 144 1.94 8.11 20.83
N PRO A 145 2.31 9.07 21.69
CA PRO A 145 1.46 10.22 22.04
C PRO A 145 0.98 10.98 20.80
N GLU A 146 -0.23 11.53 20.83
CA GLU A 146 -0.79 12.22 19.65
C GLU A 146 0.08 13.38 19.18
N ALA A 147 0.68 14.14 20.10
CA ALA A 147 1.61 15.22 19.76
C ALA A 147 2.81 14.72 18.93
N GLU A 148 3.40 13.58 19.31
CA GLU A 148 4.50 12.97 18.55
C GLU A 148 4.03 12.49 17.17
N ARG A 149 2.86 11.84 17.11
CA ARG A 149 2.28 11.36 15.84
C ARG A 149 2.00 12.53 14.90
N ALA A 150 1.42 13.62 15.41
CA ALA A 150 1.13 14.82 14.64
C ALA A 150 2.41 15.46 14.09
N GLU A 151 3.47 15.57 14.89
CA GLU A 151 4.75 16.11 14.44
C GLU A 151 5.40 15.22 13.36
N LEU A 152 5.36 13.89 13.53
CA LEU A 152 5.86 12.96 12.49
C LEU A 152 5.06 13.07 11.18
N ARG A 153 3.73 13.18 11.26
CA ARG A 153 2.88 13.40 10.06
C ARG A 153 3.21 14.73 9.39
N LYS A 154 3.41 15.80 10.16
CA LYS A 154 3.79 17.12 9.65
C LYS A 154 5.13 17.08 8.95
N ARG A 155 6.14 16.45 9.55
CA ARG A 155 7.47 16.25 8.95
C ARG A 155 7.37 15.46 7.65
N PHE A 156 6.56 14.40 7.62
CA PHE A 156 6.33 13.64 6.39
C PHE A 156 5.63 14.48 5.32
N ALA A 157 4.60 15.25 5.68
CA ALA A 157 3.89 16.14 4.75
C ALA A 157 4.79 17.26 4.18
N ALA A 158 5.81 17.69 4.93
CA ALA A 158 6.80 18.67 4.49
C ALA A 158 7.82 18.11 3.47
N LEU A 159 7.88 16.79 3.28
CA LEU A 159 8.77 16.20 2.27
C LEU A 159 8.28 16.53 0.84
N PRO A 160 9.20 16.74 -0.12
CA PRO A 160 8.86 16.85 -1.53
C PRO A 160 7.97 15.70 -2.01
N GLN A 161 7.02 15.98 -2.91
CA GLN A 161 6.05 14.99 -3.37
C GLN A 161 6.72 13.74 -3.97
N GLU A 162 7.81 13.92 -4.73
CA GLU A 162 8.62 12.83 -5.26
C GLU A 162 9.20 11.94 -4.14
N GLN A 163 9.72 12.54 -3.07
CA GLN A 163 10.27 11.79 -1.94
C GLN A 163 9.16 11.06 -1.19
N ARG A 164 7.99 11.69 -0.99
CA ARG A 164 6.81 11.03 -0.41
C ARG A 164 6.38 9.82 -1.25
N ARG A 165 6.33 9.94 -2.58
CA ARG A 165 6.03 8.82 -3.49
C ARG A 165 7.09 7.73 -3.44
N GLY A 166 8.36 8.08 -3.24
CA GLY A 166 9.44 7.11 -3.04
C GLY A 166 9.17 6.12 -1.89
N TRP A 167 8.48 6.56 -0.82
CA TRP A 167 8.11 5.68 0.30
C TRP A 167 7.06 4.63 -0.04
N LEU A 168 6.35 4.76 -1.17
CA LEU A 168 5.46 3.69 -1.68
C LEU A 168 6.25 2.44 -2.09
N LEU A 169 7.54 2.58 -2.40
CA LEU A 169 8.44 1.47 -2.68
C LEU A 169 8.89 0.72 -1.42
N GLY A 170 8.34 1.05 -0.25
CA GLY A 170 8.71 0.47 1.03
C GLY A 170 9.83 1.23 1.74
N PRO A 171 10.06 0.95 3.03
CA PRO A 171 10.96 1.72 3.88
C PRO A 171 12.44 1.56 3.50
N ALA A 172 12.80 0.40 2.93
CA ALA A 172 14.16 0.13 2.49
C ALA A 172 14.55 0.98 1.27
N LEU A 173 13.64 1.12 0.30
CA LEU A 173 13.88 1.89 -0.92
C LEU A 173 13.50 3.36 -0.78
N GLY A 174 12.47 3.68 0.00
CA GLY A 174 12.00 5.05 0.21
C GLY A 174 13.06 5.96 0.83
N ALA A 175 13.87 5.44 1.76
CA ALA A 175 14.99 6.19 2.35
C ALA A 175 16.09 6.50 1.32
N ASP A 176 16.34 5.58 0.39
CA ASP A 176 17.35 5.70 -0.67
C ASP A 176 16.81 6.36 -1.95
N TYR A 177 15.50 6.64 -2.00
CA TYR A 177 14.80 7.07 -3.22
C TYR A 177 15.42 8.30 -3.89
N PRO A 178 15.82 9.39 -3.19
CA PRO A 178 16.43 10.54 -3.86
C PRO A 178 17.67 10.19 -4.69
N ARG A 179 18.43 9.16 -4.29
CA ARG A 179 19.63 8.71 -5.02
C ARG A 179 19.28 7.76 -6.17
N LEU A 180 18.21 6.99 -6.02
CA LEU A 180 17.74 6.02 -7.01
C LEU A 180 16.74 6.61 -8.01
N HIS A 181 16.15 7.77 -7.70
CA HIS A 181 15.14 8.42 -8.53
C HIS A 181 15.54 8.56 -10.00
N PRO A 182 16.79 8.97 -10.36
CA PRO A 182 17.16 9.08 -11.77
C PRO A 182 17.12 7.75 -12.55
N LEU A 183 17.26 6.62 -11.85
CA LEU A 183 17.13 5.27 -12.44
C LEU A 183 15.66 4.90 -12.65
N LEU A 184 14.79 5.33 -11.74
CA LEU A 184 13.37 4.98 -11.66
C LEU A 184 12.43 5.93 -12.43
N ALA A 185 12.85 7.16 -12.71
CA ALA A 185 11.99 8.19 -13.29
C ALA A 185 11.43 7.86 -14.70
N GLN A 186 12.12 7.02 -15.46
CA GLN A 186 11.72 6.56 -16.80
C GLN A 186 11.88 5.05 -16.90
N LEU A 187 11.15 4.34 -16.05
CA LEU A 187 11.18 2.88 -15.99
C LEU A 187 10.12 2.30 -16.94
N PRO A 188 10.51 1.52 -17.97
CA PRO A 188 9.55 0.79 -18.79
C PRO A 188 8.76 -0.19 -17.93
N ALA A 189 7.47 -0.38 -18.25
CA ALA A 189 6.56 -1.19 -17.45
C ALA A 189 7.07 -2.65 -17.31
N GLU A 190 7.67 -3.19 -18.37
CA GLU A 190 8.24 -4.53 -18.41
C GLU A 190 9.50 -4.69 -17.53
N GLN A 191 10.23 -3.60 -17.25
CA GLN A 191 11.40 -3.61 -16.37
C GLN A 191 11.04 -3.34 -14.91
N GLN A 192 9.80 -2.89 -14.62
CA GLN A 192 9.43 -2.41 -13.29
C GLN A 192 9.52 -3.49 -12.21
N ALA A 193 8.82 -4.61 -12.39
CA ALA A 193 8.83 -5.69 -11.39
C ALA A 193 10.23 -6.31 -11.21
N PRO A 194 10.96 -6.72 -12.28
CA PRO A 194 12.30 -7.29 -12.13
C PRO A 194 13.30 -6.34 -11.47
N LEU A 195 13.23 -5.04 -11.78
CA LEU A 195 14.12 -4.06 -11.15
C LEU A 195 13.83 -3.91 -9.67
N LEU A 196 12.54 -3.82 -9.29
CA LEU A 196 12.16 -3.70 -7.89
C LEU A 196 12.56 -4.93 -7.08
N ASP A 197 12.43 -6.13 -7.65
CA ASP A 197 12.87 -7.36 -6.99
C ASP A 197 14.37 -7.34 -6.67
N VAL A 198 15.20 -6.94 -7.65
CA VAL A 198 16.65 -6.78 -7.42
C VAL A 198 16.94 -5.71 -6.37
N LEU A 199 16.28 -4.55 -6.43
CA LEU A 199 16.49 -3.47 -5.46
C LEU A 199 16.10 -3.88 -4.04
N HIS A 200 15.07 -4.70 -3.89
CA HIS A 200 14.65 -5.25 -2.61
C HIS A 200 15.59 -6.33 -2.08
N SER A 201 16.23 -7.12 -2.96
CA SER A 201 17.23 -8.10 -2.53
C SER A 201 18.58 -7.48 -2.17
N MET A 202 18.85 -6.24 -2.62
CA MET A 202 20.08 -5.52 -2.32
C MET A 202 20.22 -5.16 -0.83
N SER A 203 21.45 -5.18 -0.34
CA SER A 203 21.79 -4.56 0.94
C SER A 203 21.79 -3.04 0.86
N ALA A 204 21.71 -2.36 2.02
CA ALA A 204 21.83 -0.90 2.06
C ALA A 204 23.20 -0.39 1.57
N ALA A 205 24.27 -1.18 1.73
CA ALA A 205 25.58 -0.82 1.18
C ALA A 205 25.57 -0.87 -0.35
N GLN A 206 24.99 -1.92 -0.93
CA GLN A 206 24.85 -2.08 -2.38
C GLN A 206 23.99 -0.97 -3.00
N ARG A 207 22.86 -0.60 -2.38
CA ARG A 207 22.02 0.51 -2.88
C ARG A 207 22.72 1.86 -2.84
N ARG A 208 23.56 2.11 -1.83
CA ARG A 208 24.41 3.31 -1.77
C ARG A 208 25.42 3.34 -2.92
N GLN A 209 26.08 2.22 -3.20
CA GLN A 209 27.00 2.09 -4.34
C GLN A 209 26.28 2.30 -5.68
N LEU A 210 25.09 1.70 -5.84
CA LEU A 210 24.25 1.93 -7.01
C LEU A 210 23.86 3.40 -7.16
N GLY A 211 23.54 4.09 -6.07
CA GLY A 211 23.25 5.52 -6.08
C GLY A 211 24.41 6.35 -6.66
N VAL A 212 25.65 6.03 -6.30
CA VAL A 212 26.85 6.67 -6.88
C VAL A 212 26.96 6.38 -8.38
N LEU A 213 26.74 5.13 -8.78
CA LEU A 213 26.78 4.71 -10.19
C LEU A 213 25.70 5.42 -11.02
N VAL A 214 24.48 5.53 -10.50
CA VAL A 214 23.35 6.22 -11.14
C VAL A 214 23.65 7.71 -11.35
N GLN A 215 24.31 8.37 -10.38
CA GLN A 215 24.71 9.77 -10.52
C GLN A 215 25.79 9.97 -11.60
N ARG A 216 26.72 9.02 -11.75
CA ARG A 216 27.76 9.05 -12.80
C ARG A 216 27.22 8.66 -14.18
N THR A 217 26.07 8.00 -14.24
CA THR A 217 25.51 7.49 -15.49
C THR A 217 24.66 8.56 -16.20
N PRO A 218 25.02 8.96 -17.44
CA PRO A 218 24.25 9.94 -18.20
C PRO A 218 22.86 9.38 -18.55
N PRO A 219 21.83 10.24 -18.74
CA PRO A 219 20.45 9.80 -18.96
C PRO A 219 20.28 8.73 -20.05
N GLN A 220 21.05 8.84 -21.15
CA GLN A 220 20.98 7.96 -22.31
C GLN A 220 21.50 6.53 -22.00
N ALA A 221 22.40 6.39 -21.03
CA ALA A 221 22.99 5.10 -20.63
C ALA A 221 22.21 4.39 -19.52
N ARG A 222 21.20 5.03 -18.92
CA ARG A 222 20.46 4.47 -17.77
C ARG A 222 19.65 3.24 -18.12
N ASP A 223 19.16 3.14 -19.36
CA ASP A 223 18.44 1.94 -19.79
C ASP A 223 19.36 0.71 -19.87
N ALA A 224 20.56 0.88 -20.41
CA ALA A 224 21.57 -0.18 -20.39
C ALA A 224 21.94 -0.58 -18.95
N LEU A 225 22.13 0.42 -18.07
CA LEU A 225 22.41 0.16 -16.65
C LEU A 225 21.30 -0.66 -15.98
N ARG A 226 20.02 -0.35 -16.23
CA ARG A 226 18.89 -1.13 -15.70
C ARG A 226 18.90 -2.57 -16.21
N ARG A 227 19.08 -2.76 -17.52
CA ARG A 227 19.10 -4.09 -18.13
C ARG A 227 20.23 -4.96 -17.59
N GLU A 228 21.41 -4.38 -17.44
CA GLU A 228 22.56 -5.07 -16.84
C GLU A 228 22.33 -5.42 -15.37
N LEU A 229 21.75 -4.50 -14.60
CA LEU A 229 21.42 -4.73 -13.20
C LEU A 229 20.41 -5.88 -13.05
N ILE A 230 19.35 -5.89 -13.86
CA ILE A 230 18.33 -6.96 -13.88
C ILE A 230 18.94 -8.31 -14.31
N ALA A 231 19.85 -8.30 -15.29
CA ALA A 231 20.50 -9.51 -15.79
C ALA A 231 21.58 -10.07 -14.84
N THR A 232 22.02 -9.29 -13.84
CA THR A 232 23.08 -9.70 -12.92
C THR A 232 22.50 -10.55 -11.80
N PRO A 233 22.96 -11.81 -11.61
CA PRO A 233 22.52 -12.63 -10.50
C PRO A 233 22.87 -11.99 -9.15
N GLY A 234 22.00 -12.15 -8.14
CA GLY A 234 22.18 -11.53 -6.82
C GLY A 234 23.53 -11.82 -6.17
N GLU A 235 24.07 -13.03 -6.35
CA GLU A 235 25.38 -13.44 -5.84
C GLU A 235 26.56 -12.67 -6.47
N ARG A 236 26.41 -12.25 -7.73
CA ARG A 236 27.44 -11.50 -8.48
C ARG A 236 27.27 -9.99 -8.38
N LEU A 237 26.16 -9.53 -7.80
CA LEU A 237 25.78 -8.12 -7.79
C LEU A 237 26.83 -7.22 -7.13
N GLN A 238 27.45 -7.69 -6.03
CA GLN A 238 28.49 -6.93 -5.34
C GLN A 238 29.75 -6.74 -6.20
N GLN A 239 30.18 -7.80 -6.90
CA GLN A 239 31.31 -7.75 -7.81
C GLN A 239 31.01 -6.83 -9.00
N TRP A 240 29.84 -6.97 -9.61
CA TRP A 240 29.40 -6.12 -10.71
C TRP A 240 29.38 -4.63 -10.34
N LEU A 241 28.87 -4.29 -9.14
CA LEU A 241 28.88 -2.90 -8.64
C LEU A 241 30.31 -2.35 -8.53
N TRP A 242 31.24 -3.17 -8.02
CA TRP A 242 32.63 -2.75 -7.87
C TRP A 242 33.30 -2.51 -9.22
N GLU A 243 33.20 -3.47 -10.14
CA GLU A 243 33.74 -3.35 -11.51
C GLU A 243 33.17 -2.14 -12.26
N ARG A 244 31.91 -1.77 -12.01
CA ARG A 244 31.27 -0.60 -12.61
C ARG A 244 31.73 0.72 -12.02
N LEU A 245 32.11 0.74 -10.75
CA LEU A 245 32.57 1.95 -10.08
C LEU A 245 34.04 2.28 -10.40
N GLU A 246 34.84 1.28 -10.76
CA GLU A 246 36.25 1.46 -11.14
C GLU A 246 36.46 1.94 -12.58
N ARG A 247 35.46 1.76 -13.44
CA ARG A 247 35.45 2.33 -14.80
C ARG A 247 35.16 3.83 -14.78
#